data_AF-A0AAQ2WWN0-F1
#
_entry.id   AF-A0AAQ2WWN0-F1
#
_cell.length_a   1.000
_cell.length_b   1.000
_cell.length_c   1.000
_cell.angle_alpha   90.00
_cell.angle_beta   90.00
_cell.angle_gamma   90.00
#
_symmetry.space_group_name_H-M   'P 1'
#
loop_
_entity.id
_entity.type
_entity.pdbx_description
1 polymer ?
#
loop_
_entity_poly.entity_id
_entity_poly.type
_entity_poly.pdbx_seq_one_letter_code
_entity_poly.pdbx_strand_id
1 'polypeptide(L)'
;MKKFYKIYLKLFFMIISCNTKTLNELGEQQFKIPFGTLPGEITPLENKVTNSSFDIKTYNGLVYIVEKKANKLMIFNSYGKLIQTYQNGIFNTNSDLKIKKIDFENIQAIYPSKDFIVVSDQIDYKKSKFNEKENIAYSERILILNKDSSIAILGQEGQNGTPFPQVYDINIDEGNNIAIITVYHEGYIIYSYNKDLSPLYKIYVNTNILKIPEDERKKYNISIDKAYFDVNKKIIYVKTTHYENIRTNENINDLGVRIKNQYFYTMSLNKNKEFAIKNKITLPQNLLEDQQESFINIIGIQKDKIIASTNMKNLSNTLIWKLDNKGKIKEQMILIEPPNLKFLAESLSKDGILSILYEEKSGVSVYWWNLNNLLRL
;
A
#
# COMPACT_ATOMS: atom_id res chain seq x y z
N MET A 1 -25.72 -2.72 -73.95
CA MET A 1 -25.46 -3.91 -73.12
C MET A 1 -24.07 -3.84 -72.51
N LYS A 2 -23.97 -3.60 -71.20
CA LYS A 2 -23.01 -4.21 -70.24
C LYS A 2 -23.14 -3.45 -68.91
N LYS A 3 -23.80 -4.11 -67.95
CA LYS A 3 -23.96 -3.67 -66.56
C LYS A 3 -22.62 -3.83 -65.86
N PHE A 4 -22.14 -2.79 -65.17
CA PHE A 4 -21.14 -2.93 -64.13
C PHE A 4 -21.74 -2.44 -62.81
N TYR A 5 -22.09 -3.40 -61.96
CA TYR A 5 -22.31 -3.21 -60.54
C TYR A 5 -20.97 -2.83 -59.89
N LYS A 6 -20.91 -1.70 -59.19
CA LYS A 6 -19.89 -1.49 -58.16
C LYS A 6 -20.56 -1.21 -56.82
N ILE A 7 -20.50 -2.28 -56.03
CA ILE A 7 -20.78 -2.48 -54.62
C ILE A 7 -20.52 -1.23 -53.77
N TYR A 8 -21.57 -0.80 -53.06
CA TYR A 8 -21.49 0.05 -51.89
C TYR A 8 -20.70 -0.66 -50.79
N LEU A 9 -19.45 -0.30 -50.59
CA LEU A 9 -18.73 -0.65 -49.36
C LEU A 9 -19.20 0.30 -48.26
N LYS A 10 -20.26 -0.10 -47.55
CA LYS A 10 -20.64 0.51 -46.28
C LYS A 10 -19.49 0.29 -45.30
N LEU A 11 -18.68 1.33 -45.12
CA LEU A 11 -17.67 1.42 -44.09
C LEU A 11 -18.41 1.49 -42.74
N PHE A 12 -18.61 0.33 -42.12
CA PHE A 12 -19.13 0.19 -40.77
C PHE A 12 -18.02 0.66 -39.81
N PHE A 13 -17.97 1.95 -39.54
CA PHE A 13 -17.21 2.49 -38.42
C PHE A 13 -17.84 1.96 -37.14
N MET A 14 -17.36 0.81 -36.65
CA MET A 14 -17.56 0.43 -35.26
C MET A 14 -16.80 1.45 -34.41
N ILE A 15 -17.52 2.46 -33.96
CA ILE A 15 -17.11 3.28 -32.82
C ILE A 15 -17.23 2.34 -31.62
N ILE A 16 -16.16 1.63 -31.29
CA ILE A 16 -16.01 0.96 -30.00
C ILE A 16 -15.83 2.07 -28.97
N SER A 17 -16.94 2.69 -28.56
CA SER A 17 -16.97 3.54 -27.37
C SER A 17 -16.77 2.61 -26.18
N CYS A 18 -15.53 2.53 -25.70
CA CYS A 18 -15.21 1.92 -24.42
C CYS A 18 -15.73 2.89 -23.35
N ASN A 19 -17.01 2.74 -23.01
CA ASN A 19 -17.70 3.63 -22.08
C ASN A 19 -17.24 3.29 -20.65
N THR A 20 -16.06 3.77 -20.24
CA THR A 20 -15.61 3.70 -18.86
C THR A 20 -16.50 4.60 -18.03
N LYS A 21 -17.49 4.01 -17.34
CA LYS A 21 -18.35 4.75 -16.42
C LYS A 21 -17.47 5.32 -15.31
N THR A 22 -17.33 6.64 -15.27
CA THR A 22 -16.73 7.35 -14.15
C THR A 22 -17.80 7.53 -13.09
N LEU A 23 -17.67 6.81 -11.98
CA LEU A 23 -18.50 7.02 -10.78
C LEU A 23 -17.83 8.11 -9.92
N ASN A 24 -18.60 9.13 -9.56
CA ASN A 24 -18.21 10.15 -8.59
C ASN A 24 -18.80 9.74 -7.25
N GLU A 25 -17.97 9.28 -6.32
CA GLU A 25 -18.44 8.70 -5.05
C GLU A 25 -17.84 9.45 -3.86
N LEU A 26 -18.73 10.05 -3.06
CA LEU A 26 -18.40 10.51 -1.73
C LEU A 26 -18.41 9.30 -0.79
N GLY A 27 -17.36 9.13 0.01
CA GLY A 27 -17.27 8.01 0.94
C GLY A 27 -18.35 8.08 2.00
N GLU A 28 -18.74 6.91 2.51
CA GLU A 28 -19.64 6.85 3.64
C GLU A 28 -18.84 7.05 4.93
N GLN A 29 -19.14 8.12 5.67
CA GLN A 29 -18.62 8.32 7.02
C GLN A 29 -19.19 7.24 7.94
N GLN A 30 -18.33 6.36 8.44
CA GLN A 30 -18.75 5.25 9.30
C GLN A 30 -18.96 5.73 10.74
N PHE A 31 -17.96 6.45 11.27
CA PHE A 31 -18.01 7.03 12.60
C PHE A 31 -16.94 8.11 12.77
N LYS A 32 -17.04 8.81 13.90
CA LYS A 32 -16.09 9.84 14.32
C LYS A 32 -15.49 9.48 15.67
N ILE A 33 -14.20 9.70 15.79
CA ILE A 33 -13.41 9.55 17.02
C ILE A 33 -13.16 10.96 17.57
N PRO A 34 -13.60 11.28 18.80
CA PRO A 34 -13.39 12.60 19.36
C PRO A 34 -11.92 12.83 19.70
N PHE A 35 -11.53 14.11 19.75
CA PHE A 35 -10.23 14.48 20.30
C PHE A 35 -10.21 14.35 21.83
N GLY A 36 -9.08 13.90 22.37
CA GLY A 36 -8.85 13.75 23.80
C GLY A 36 -7.69 12.81 24.11
N THR A 37 -7.61 12.34 25.35
CA THR A 37 -6.49 11.52 25.85
C THR A 37 -6.93 10.17 26.39
N LEU A 38 -8.23 9.88 26.37
CA LEU A 38 -8.76 8.59 26.80
C LEU A 38 -8.45 7.48 25.76
N PRO A 39 -8.55 6.18 26.14
CA PRO A 39 -8.14 5.07 25.28
C PRO A 39 -8.82 4.98 23.90
N GLY A 40 -10.01 5.58 23.74
CA GLY A 40 -10.77 5.60 22.49
C GLY A 40 -10.82 6.98 21.83
N GLU A 41 -9.92 7.89 22.21
CA GLU A 41 -9.84 9.26 21.70
C GLU A 41 -8.50 9.48 21.00
N ILE A 42 -8.40 10.51 20.17
CA ILE A 42 -7.17 10.88 19.45
C ILE A 42 -6.61 12.17 20.03
N THR A 43 -5.29 12.25 20.24
CA THR A 43 -4.69 13.50 20.73
C THR A 43 -4.92 14.63 19.72
N PRO A 44 -5.33 15.83 20.17
CA PRO A 44 -5.48 16.98 19.28
C PRO A 44 -4.24 17.19 18.43
N LEU A 45 -4.44 17.41 17.13
CA LEU A 45 -3.35 17.59 16.18
C LEU A 45 -2.85 19.04 16.25
N GLU A 46 -1.59 19.23 16.60
CA GLU A 46 -0.95 20.53 16.51
C GLU A 46 -0.76 20.94 15.03
N ASN A 47 -0.96 22.22 14.73
CA ASN A 47 -1.05 22.84 13.39
C ASN A 47 0.23 22.80 12.52
N LYS A 48 0.94 21.67 12.46
CA LYS A 48 2.03 21.44 11.51
C LYS A 48 1.84 20.08 10.83
N VAL A 49 1.31 20.14 9.60
CA VAL A 49 1.34 19.02 8.67
C VAL A 49 2.77 18.83 8.21
N THR A 50 3.30 17.61 8.39
CA THR A 50 4.13 16.88 7.40
C THR A 50 4.69 15.62 8.08
N ASN A 51 3.88 14.56 8.07
CA ASN A 51 4.22 13.13 8.12
C ASN A 51 3.04 12.37 8.74
N SER A 52 2.65 11.27 8.11
CA SER A 52 1.52 10.42 8.49
C SER A 52 1.67 9.92 9.93
N SER A 53 1.17 10.71 10.89
CA SER A 53 1.19 10.39 12.32
C SER A 53 0.18 9.28 12.65
N PHE A 54 -0.53 8.79 11.63
CA PHE A 54 -1.52 7.75 11.72
C PHE A 54 -1.23 6.63 10.72
N ASP A 55 -1.72 5.45 11.05
CA ASP A 55 -1.97 4.36 10.11
C ASP A 55 -3.40 3.86 10.36
N ILE A 56 -4.06 3.38 9.31
CA ILE A 56 -5.41 2.80 9.39
C ILE A 56 -5.43 1.50 8.60
N LYS A 57 -6.01 0.45 9.17
CA LYS A 57 -6.36 -0.78 8.43
C LYS A 57 -7.77 -1.19 8.76
N THR A 58 -8.40 -1.87 7.80
CA THR A 58 -9.68 -2.55 8.01
C THR A 58 -9.53 -4.03 7.71
N TYR A 59 -10.18 -4.84 8.55
CA TYR A 59 -10.17 -6.29 8.42
C TYR A 59 -11.40 -6.88 9.10
N ASN A 60 -12.19 -7.66 8.36
CA ASN A 60 -13.40 -8.32 8.85
C ASN A 60 -14.36 -7.37 9.61
N GLY A 61 -14.57 -6.16 9.07
CA GLY A 61 -15.47 -5.16 9.66
C GLY A 61 -14.94 -4.44 10.91
N LEU A 62 -13.70 -4.73 11.33
CA LEU A 62 -13.00 -3.97 12.37
C LEU A 62 -12.13 -2.88 11.75
N VAL A 63 -12.01 -1.75 12.44
CA VAL A 63 -11.13 -0.63 12.09
C VAL A 63 -9.99 -0.57 13.10
N TYR A 64 -8.77 -0.64 12.60
CA TYR A 64 -7.54 -0.56 13.37
C TYR A 64 -6.88 0.78 13.07
N ILE A 65 -6.61 1.58 14.10
CA ILE A 65 -6.01 2.90 13.95
C ILE A 65 -4.80 2.99 14.86
N VAL A 66 -3.67 3.39 14.29
CA VAL A 66 -2.46 3.72 15.03
C VAL A 66 -2.36 5.22 15.12
N GLU A 67 -2.10 5.73 16.31
CA GLU A 67 -1.60 7.08 16.54
C GLU A 67 -0.12 6.97 16.93
N LYS A 68 0.77 7.22 15.97
CA LYS A 68 2.21 6.94 16.11
C LYS A 68 2.83 7.78 17.23
N LYS A 69 2.49 9.07 17.30
CA LYS A 69 2.98 9.98 18.35
C LYS A 69 2.60 9.53 19.77
N ALA A 70 1.43 8.92 19.92
CA ALA A 70 0.96 8.42 21.21
C ALA A 70 1.35 6.95 21.46
N ASN A 71 2.03 6.29 20.51
CA ASN A 71 2.33 4.85 20.56
C ASN A 71 1.11 4.01 20.96
N LYS A 72 -0.02 4.32 20.30
CA LYS A 72 -1.34 3.78 20.64
C LYS A 72 -1.97 3.15 19.42
N LEU A 73 -2.41 1.91 19.57
CA LEU A 73 -3.21 1.16 18.60
C LEU A 73 -4.62 1.00 19.18
N MET A 74 -5.62 1.47 18.44
CA MET A 74 -7.03 1.36 18.80
C MET A 74 -7.76 0.46 17.79
N ILE A 75 -8.66 -0.37 18.29
CA ILE A 75 -9.49 -1.26 17.49
C ILE A 75 -10.95 -0.90 17.76
N PHE A 76 -11.67 -0.52 16.72
CA PHE A 76 -13.09 -0.21 16.74
C PHE A 76 -13.86 -1.23 15.91
N ASN A 77 -15.14 -1.42 16.21
CA ASN A 77 -16.05 -2.01 15.23
C ASN A 77 -16.48 -0.95 14.19
N SER A 78 -17.19 -1.39 13.15
CA SER A 78 -17.72 -0.51 12.09
C SER A 78 -18.66 0.60 12.60
N TYR A 79 -19.21 0.48 13.81
CA TYR A 79 -20.10 1.48 14.43
C TYR A 79 -19.35 2.48 15.32
N GLY A 80 -18.01 2.44 15.37
CA GLY A 80 -17.20 3.35 16.19
C GLY A 80 -17.14 3.00 17.67
N LYS A 81 -17.60 1.81 18.08
CA LYS A 81 -17.43 1.32 19.45
C LYS A 81 -16.02 0.78 19.62
N LEU A 82 -15.27 1.32 20.58
CA LEU A 82 -13.96 0.81 20.96
C LEU A 82 -14.08 -0.65 21.44
N ILE A 83 -13.25 -1.52 20.89
CA ILE A 83 -13.14 -2.94 21.24
C ILE A 83 -11.92 -3.19 22.11
N GLN A 84 -10.78 -2.61 21.73
CA GLN A 84 -9.50 -2.80 22.42
C GLN A 84 -8.55 -1.66 22.08
N THR A 85 -7.77 -1.23 23.06
CA THR A 85 -6.63 -0.32 22.89
C THR A 85 -5.38 -1.02 23.38
N TYR A 86 -4.29 -0.90 22.62
CA TYR A 86 -2.94 -1.25 23.01
C TYR A 86 -2.12 0.02 23.09
N GLN A 87 -1.42 0.24 24.19
CA GLN A 87 -0.63 1.46 24.37
C GLN A 87 0.51 1.28 25.36
N ASN A 88 1.54 2.11 25.20
CA ASN A 88 2.54 2.33 26.23
C ASN A 88 2.06 3.47 27.16
N GLY A 89 2.32 3.41 28.47
CA GLY A 89 2.01 4.53 29.38
C GLY A 89 1.56 4.18 30.80
N ILE A 90 0.90 5.18 31.42
CA ILE A 90 0.48 5.23 32.84
C ILE A 90 -0.65 4.24 33.13
N PHE A 91 -1.50 3.96 32.13
CA PHE A 91 -2.59 3.01 32.28
C PHE A 91 -2.05 1.58 32.27
N ASN A 92 -2.30 0.86 33.36
CA ASN A 92 -2.11 -0.58 33.40
C ASN A 92 -3.17 -1.28 32.52
N THR A 93 -2.92 -2.54 32.17
CA THR A 93 -3.92 -3.40 31.54
C THR A 93 -5.22 -3.35 32.37
N ASN A 94 -6.31 -2.96 31.73
CA ASN A 94 -7.60 -2.77 32.37
C ASN A 94 -8.69 -3.23 31.41
N SER A 95 -9.34 -4.35 31.73
CA SER A 95 -10.37 -4.95 30.88
C SER A 95 -11.63 -4.09 30.75
N ASP A 96 -12.02 -3.38 31.81
CA ASP A 96 -13.21 -2.51 31.81
C ASP A 96 -13.03 -1.32 30.87
N LEU A 97 -11.81 -0.77 30.84
CA LEU A 97 -11.40 0.30 29.92
C LEU A 97 -10.88 -0.22 28.58
N LYS A 98 -10.84 -1.54 28.40
CA LYS A 98 -10.34 -2.21 27.18
C LYS A 98 -8.89 -1.84 26.84
N ILE A 99 -8.04 -1.68 27.84
CA ILE A 99 -6.63 -1.33 27.68
C ILE A 99 -5.77 -2.57 27.87
N LYS A 100 -4.84 -2.82 26.95
CA LYS A 100 -3.73 -3.76 27.10
C LYS A 100 -2.42 -2.99 27.03
N LYS A 101 -1.62 -3.07 28.09
CA LYS A 101 -0.31 -2.42 28.11
C LYS A 101 0.67 -3.22 27.27
N ILE A 102 1.31 -2.53 26.32
CA ILE A 102 2.42 -3.06 25.52
C ILE A 102 3.53 -2.03 25.52
N ASP A 103 4.76 -2.49 25.67
CA ASP A 103 5.94 -1.63 25.62
C ASP A 103 6.35 -1.36 24.17
N PHE A 104 5.54 -0.58 23.43
CA PHE A 104 5.91 -0.08 22.10
C PHE A 104 7.01 0.98 22.21
N GLU A 105 7.99 0.94 21.32
CA GLU A 105 9.04 1.97 21.25
C GLU A 105 8.61 3.14 20.35
N ASN A 106 8.25 2.86 19.10
CA ASN A 106 7.77 3.82 18.11
C ASN A 106 6.99 3.11 16.99
N ILE A 107 5.68 2.94 17.16
CA ILE A 107 4.85 2.20 16.21
C ILE A 107 4.85 2.90 14.84
N GLN A 108 5.18 2.16 13.77
CA GLN A 108 5.18 2.68 12.41
C GLN A 108 3.94 2.31 11.61
N ALA A 109 3.49 1.06 11.71
CA ALA A 109 2.37 0.53 10.94
C ALA A 109 1.81 -0.74 11.57
N ILE A 110 0.56 -1.08 11.24
CA ILE A 110 -0.08 -2.33 11.65
C ILE A 110 -0.69 -3.09 10.48
N TYR A 111 -0.79 -4.41 10.65
CA TYR A 111 -1.32 -5.32 9.64
C TYR A 111 -2.16 -6.39 10.35
N PRO A 112 -3.48 -6.20 10.44
CA PRO A 112 -4.37 -7.17 11.05
C PRO A 112 -4.53 -8.40 10.15
N SER A 113 -4.69 -9.56 10.79
CA SER A 113 -5.00 -10.83 10.13
C SER A 113 -6.11 -11.56 10.87
N LYS A 114 -6.43 -12.78 10.40
CA LYS A 114 -7.42 -13.62 11.06
C LYS A 114 -7.03 -13.91 12.50
N ASP A 115 -5.75 -14.17 12.76
CA ASP A 115 -5.30 -14.81 14.01
C ASP A 115 -4.38 -13.94 14.87
N PHE A 116 -3.76 -12.92 14.29
CA PHE A 116 -2.89 -12.00 14.99
C PHE A 116 -2.86 -10.62 14.32
N ILE A 117 -2.27 -9.64 15.00
CA ILE A 117 -1.95 -8.34 14.43
C ILE A 117 -0.42 -8.24 14.36
N VAL A 118 0.11 -7.94 13.18
CA VAL A 118 1.52 -7.62 13.02
C VAL A 118 1.72 -6.13 13.21
N VAL A 119 2.70 -5.75 14.02
CA VAL A 119 3.05 -4.35 14.32
C VAL A 119 4.50 -4.12 13.92
N SER A 120 4.75 -3.14 13.04
CA SER A 120 6.10 -2.62 12.80
C SER A 120 6.39 -1.57 13.85
N ASP A 121 7.49 -1.75 14.56
CA ASP A 121 7.86 -0.90 15.68
C ASP A 121 9.34 -0.52 15.57
N GLN A 122 9.59 0.78 15.44
CA GLN A 122 10.93 1.29 15.21
C GLN A 122 11.69 1.37 16.53
N ILE A 123 12.87 0.76 16.55
CA ILE A 123 13.77 0.75 17.70
C ILE A 123 14.53 2.09 17.74
N ASP A 124 14.84 2.60 18.93
CA ASP A 124 15.75 3.73 19.12
C ASP A 124 17.06 3.53 18.32
N TYR A 125 17.47 4.56 17.58
CA TYR A 125 18.68 4.59 16.76
C TYR A 125 19.94 4.19 17.55
N LYS A 126 19.98 4.44 18.87
CA LYS A 126 21.09 4.03 19.74
C LYS A 126 21.20 2.51 19.93
N LYS A 127 20.09 1.78 19.77
CA LYS A 127 20.03 0.32 19.85
C LYS A 127 20.13 -0.35 18.47
N SER A 128 19.92 0.42 17.39
CA SER A 128 20.02 -0.07 16.02
C SER A 128 21.44 -0.56 15.73
N LYS A 129 21.55 -1.77 15.17
CA LYS A 129 22.83 -2.31 14.69
C LYS A 129 23.02 -1.90 13.24
N PHE A 130 24.22 -1.45 12.90
CA PHE A 130 24.58 -1.11 11.53
C PHE A 130 25.46 -2.21 10.93
N ASN A 131 25.09 -2.71 9.75
CA ASN A 131 25.89 -3.64 8.97
C ASN A 131 26.66 -2.87 7.90
N GLU A 132 27.95 -2.67 8.12
CA GLU A 132 28.83 -1.92 7.20
C GLU A 132 28.93 -2.57 5.82
N LYS A 133 28.94 -3.90 5.76
CA LYS A 133 29.11 -4.65 4.49
C LYS A 133 27.93 -4.42 3.56
N GLU A 134 26.73 -4.38 4.11
CA GLU A 134 25.49 -4.18 3.33
C GLU A 134 25.03 -2.72 3.34
N ASN A 135 25.66 -1.85 4.13
CA ASN A 135 25.28 -0.45 4.35
C ASN A 135 23.82 -0.31 4.85
N ILE A 136 23.42 -1.18 5.79
CA ILE A 136 22.03 -1.29 6.28
C ILE A 136 21.98 -1.15 7.81
N ALA A 137 21.06 -0.32 8.29
CA ALA A 137 20.70 -0.24 9.70
C ALA A 137 19.52 -1.18 10.01
N TYR A 138 19.65 -2.00 11.05
CA TYR A 138 18.57 -2.84 11.57
C TYR A 138 17.82 -2.12 12.68
N SER A 139 16.77 -1.41 12.29
CA SER A 139 16.03 -0.45 13.13
C SER A 139 14.56 -0.80 13.36
N GLU A 140 14.03 -1.87 12.77
CA GLU A 140 12.62 -2.25 12.91
C GLU A 140 12.47 -3.61 13.59
N ARG A 141 11.74 -3.66 14.70
CA ARG A 141 11.26 -4.92 15.29
C ARG A 141 9.82 -5.16 14.85
N ILE A 142 9.48 -6.43 14.66
CA ILE A 142 8.13 -6.84 14.31
C ILE A 142 7.50 -7.53 15.52
N LEU A 143 6.40 -6.98 16.03
CA LEU A 143 5.64 -7.58 17.11
C LEU A 143 4.43 -8.32 16.54
N ILE A 144 4.17 -9.53 17.03
CA ILE A 144 3.01 -10.34 16.69
C ILE A 144 2.08 -10.35 17.92
N LEU A 145 0.96 -9.65 17.82
CA LEU A 145 -0.06 -9.60 18.87
C LEU A 145 -1.07 -10.72 18.62
N ASN A 146 -0.98 -11.79 19.41
CA ASN A 146 -1.87 -12.94 19.27
C ASN A 146 -3.22 -12.69 19.97
N LYS A 147 -4.26 -13.41 19.54
CA LYS A 147 -5.59 -13.37 20.17
C LYS A 147 -5.59 -13.74 21.65
N ASP A 148 -4.73 -14.68 22.04
CA ASP A 148 -4.57 -15.12 23.44
C ASP A 148 -3.84 -14.09 24.31
N SER A 149 -3.49 -12.93 23.75
CA SER A 149 -2.73 -11.85 24.39
C SER A 149 -1.24 -12.11 24.55
N SER A 150 -0.72 -13.24 24.06
CA SER A 150 0.73 -13.42 23.95
C SER A 150 1.30 -12.48 22.89
N ILE A 151 2.56 -12.10 23.09
CA ILE A 151 3.31 -11.23 22.19
C ILE A 151 4.57 -11.98 21.78
N ALA A 152 4.77 -12.17 20.49
CA ALA A 152 6.02 -12.67 19.95
C ALA A 152 6.77 -11.56 19.23
N ILE A 153 8.10 -11.64 19.25
CA ILE A 153 8.97 -10.76 18.45
C ILE A 153 9.46 -11.59 17.26
N LEU A 154 9.27 -11.07 16.05
CA LEU A 154 9.76 -11.67 14.82
C LEU A 154 11.01 -10.90 14.37
N GLY A 155 12.05 -11.65 14.00
CA GLY A 155 13.27 -11.15 13.39
C GLY A 155 13.62 -11.91 12.11
N GLN A 156 14.75 -11.56 11.48
CA GLN A 156 15.17 -12.08 10.19
C GLN A 156 15.24 -13.62 10.15
N GLU A 157 15.76 -14.24 11.22
CA GLU A 157 15.92 -15.69 11.35
C GLU A 157 14.69 -16.40 11.95
N GLY A 158 13.61 -15.68 12.23
CA GLY A 158 12.41 -16.19 12.90
C GLY A 158 12.20 -15.53 14.26
N GLN A 159 11.54 -16.24 15.18
CA GLN A 159 11.18 -15.69 16.49
C GLN A 159 12.42 -15.27 17.28
N ASN A 160 12.38 -14.06 17.85
CA ASN A 160 13.47 -13.43 18.60
C ASN A 160 14.80 -13.31 17.81
N GLY A 161 14.73 -13.30 16.47
CA GLY A 161 15.88 -13.10 15.60
C GLY A 161 16.35 -11.64 15.55
N THR A 162 17.26 -11.37 14.62
CA THR A 162 17.78 -10.03 14.35
C THR A 162 16.66 -9.10 13.87
N PRO A 163 16.57 -7.83 14.34
CA PRO A 163 15.65 -6.85 13.79
C PRO A 163 15.82 -6.67 12.27
N PHE A 164 14.79 -6.13 11.63
CA PHE A 164 14.78 -5.88 10.21
C PHE A 164 15.41 -4.53 9.85
N PRO A 165 15.87 -4.37 8.61
CA PRO A 165 16.05 -3.06 8.00
C PRO A 165 14.74 -2.25 8.01
N GLN A 166 14.80 -0.99 7.56
CA GLN A 166 13.61 -0.15 7.42
C GLN A 166 12.50 -0.88 6.64
N VAL A 167 11.38 -1.13 7.31
CA VAL A 167 10.21 -1.81 6.75
C VAL A 167 9.46 -0.81 5.88
N TYR A 168 9.25 -1.21 4.63
CA TYR A 168 8.45 -0.47 3.67
C TYR A 168 6.97 -0.90 3.73
N ASP A 169 6.71 -2.20 3.77
CA ASP A 169 5.35 -2.76 3.79
C ASP A 169 5.38 -4.18 4.40
N ILE A 170 4.22 -4.67 4.85
CA ILE A 170 4.04 -6.04 5.33
C ILE A 170 2.80 -6.64 4.69
N ASN A 171 2.96 -7.83 4.14
CA ASN A 171 1.86 -8.59 3.56
C ASN A 171 1.58 -9.80 4.43
N ILE A 172 0.33 -10.02 4.77
CA ILE A 172 -0.12 -11.27 5.37
C ILE A 172 -1.04 -11.91 4.36
N ASP A 173 -0.82 -13.17 3.96
CA ASP A 173 -1.70 -13.86 3.01
C ASP A 173 -2.91 -14.54 3.69
N GLU A 174 -3.75 -15.26 2.94
CA GLU A 174 -4.92 -15.94 3.51
C GLU A 174 -4.57 -17.14 4.42
N GLY A 175 -3.36 -17.68 4.29
CA GLY A 175 -2.82 -18.73 5.15
C GLY A 175 -2.12 -18.20 6.41
N ASN A 176 -2.21 -16.89 6.67
CA ASN A 176 -1.44 -16.16 7.68
C ASN A 176 0.08 -16.28 7.53
N ASN A 177 0.59 -16.55 6.33
CA ASN A 177 2.02 -16.39 6.09
C ASN A 177 2.33 -14.90 5.94
N ILE A 178 3.51 -14.50 6.41
CA ILE A 178 3.92 -13.10 6.50
C ILE A 178 5.03 -12.86 5.48
N ALA A 179 5.00 -11.74 4.77
CA ALA A 179 6.12 -11.20 4.02
C ALA A 179 6.42 -9.79 4.55
N ILE A 180 7.63 -9.60 5.08
CA ILE A 180 8.18 -8.30 5.48
C ILE A 180 8.99 -7.75 4.32
N ILE A 181 8.61 -6.60 3.78
CA ILE A 181 9.29 -5.93 2.67
C ILE A 181 10.10 -4.78 3.25
N THR A 182 11.42 -4.80 3.09
CA THR A 182 12.33 -3.80 3.64
C THR A 182 13.10 -3.09 2.53
N VAL A 183 13.50 -1.85 2.76
CA VAL A 183 14.30 -1.06 1.81
C VAL A 183 15.78 -1.38 1.95
N TYR A 184 16.50 -1.39 0.83
CA TYR A 184 17.96 -1.34 0.78
C TYR A 184 18.44 -0.57 -0.47
N HIS A 185 19.74 -0.35 -0.64
CA HIS A 185 20.28 0.60 -1.64
C HIS A 185 19.99 0.26 -3.11
N GLU A 186 19.70 -1.00 -3.44
CA GLU A 186 19.36 -1.44 -4.82
C GLU A 186 17.87 -1.76 -5.03
N GLY A 187 17.02 -1.65 -4.01
CA GLY A 187 15.60 -1.97 -4.10
C GLY A 187 15.01 -2.48 -2.78
N TYR A 188 14.41 -3.66 -2.80
CA TYR A 188 13.79 -4.27 -1.61
C TYR A 188 14.35 -5.65 -1.22
N ILE A 189 14.38 -5.94 0.08
CA ILE A 189 14.57 -7.31 0.60
C ILE A 189 13.23 -7.79 1.12
N ILE A 190 12.78 -8.96 0.65
CA ILE A 190 11.56 -9.61 1.14
C ILE A 190 11.95 -10.77 2.03
N TYR A 191 11.57 -10.71 3.29
CA TYR A 191 11.68 -11.79 4.25
C TYR A 191 10.30 -12.41 4.44
N SER A 192 10.18 -13.73 4.31
CA SER A 192 8.87 -14.39 4.44
C SER A 192 8.88 -15.52 5.46
N TYR A 193 7.74 -15.73 6.08
CA TYR A 193 7.53 -16.62 7.20
C TYR A 193 6.23 -17.38 7.05
N ASN A 194 6.19 -18.61 7.52
CA ASN A 194 4.93 -19.33 7.65
C ASN A 194 4.12 -18.82 8.86
N LYS A 195 2.90 -19.34 9.03
CA LYS A 195 2.03 -19.05 10.18
C LYS A 195 2.67 -19.33 11.56
N ASP A 196 3.67 -20.21 11.60
CA ASP A 196 4.41 -20.59 12.82
C ASP A 196 5.67 -19.74 13.00
N LEU A 197 5.78 -18.61 12.29
CA LEU A 197 6.89 -17.66 12.32
C LEU A 197 8.25 -18.25 11.89
N SER A 198 8.24 -19.39 11.19
CA SER A 198 9.45 -20.01 10.65
C SER A 198 9.82 -19.37 9.30
N PRO A 199 11.09 -19.01 9.07
CA PRO A 199 11.53 -18.38 7.83
C PRO A 199 11.37 -19.32 6.62
N LEU A 200 10.96 -18.74 5.48
CA LEU A 200 10.72 -19.45 4.22
C LEU A 200 11.64 -18.96 3.09
N TYR A 201 11.62 -17.66 2.80
CA TYR A 201 12.39 -17.05 1.73
C TYR A 201 12.99 -15.71 2.16
N LYS A 202 14.22 -15.43 1.71
CA LYS A 202 14.85 -14.11 1.69
C LYS A 202 15.17 -13.75 0.24
N ILE A 203 14.49 -12.75 -0.32
CA ILE A 203 14.53 -12.42 -1.76
C ILE A 203 14.97 -10.97 -1.94
N TYR A 204 15.99 -10.75 -2.76
CA TYR A 204 16.43 -9.41 -3.16
C TYR A 204 15.71 -9.02 -4.46
N VAL A 205 14.92 -7.95 -4.39
CA VAL A 205 14.18 -7.37 -5.51
C VAL A 205 14.91 -6.13 -6.00
N ASN A 206 15.68 -6.28 -7.07
CA ASN A 206 16.42 -5.23 -7.76
C ASN A 206 16.25 -5.31 -9.29
N THR A 207 16.92 -4.44 -10.04
CA THR A 207 16.82 -4.43 -11.51
C THR A 207 17.36 -5.71 -12.18
N ASN A 208 18.21 -6.47 -11.48
CA ASN A 208 18.80 -7.70 -12.01
C ASN A 208 17.80 -8.86 -12.00
N ILE A 209 17.07 -9.08 -10.89
CA ILE A 209 16.03 -10.12 -10.85
C ILE A 209 14.86 -9.81 -11.81
N LEU A 210 14.62 -8.51 -12.08
CA LEU A 210 13.67 -8.05 -13.08
C LEU A 210 14.18 -8.18 -14.53
N LYS A 211 15.41 -8.69 -14.73
CA LYS A 211 16.03 -8.90 -16.05
C LYS A 211 15.92 -7.67 -16.96
N ILE A 212 15.99 -6.47 -16.40
CA ILE A 212 15.94 -5.23 -17.17
C ILE A 212 17.23 -5.15 -17.99
N PRO A 213 17.20 -4.97 -19.32
CA PRO A 213 18.41 -4.93 -20.15
C PRO A 213 19.41 -3.86 -19.69
N GLU A 214 20.71 -4.13 -19.85
CA GLU A 214 21.76 -3.19 -19.42
C GLU A 214 21.67 -1.84 -20.12
N ASP A 215 21.34 -1.83 -21.41
CA ASP A 215 21.16 -0.59 -22.18
C ASP A 215 19.99 0.24 -21.66
N GLU A 216 18.91 -0.39 -21.17
CA GLU A 216 17.82 0.33 -20.50
C GLU A 216 18.28 0.92 -19.17
N ARG A 217 19.06 0.18 -18.37
CA ARG A 217 19.59 0.66 -17.08
C ARG A 217 20.59 1.81 -17.25
N LYS A 218 21.31 1.87 -18.38
CA LYS A 218 22.21 3.00 -18.71
C LYS A 218 21.44 4.22 -19.22
N LYS A 219 20.31 4.00 -19.90
CA LYS A 219 19.52 5.07 -20.53
C LYS A 219 18.53 5.73 -19.58
N TYR A 220 17.95 4.97 -18.66
CA TYR A 220 16.86 5.42 -17.80
C TYR A 220 17.25 5.34 -16.33
N ASN A 221 16.78 6.30 -15.53
CA ASN A 221 16.77 6.16 -14.08
C ASN A 221 15.58 5.27 -13.72
N ILE A 222 15.83 4.09 -13.13
CA ILE A 222 14.79 3.09 -12.86
C ILE A 222 14.55 3.00 -11.36
N SER A 223 13.33 3.32 -10.96
CA SER A 223 12.86 3.15 -9.59
C SER A 223 12.03 1.88 -9.48
N ILE A 224 12.25 1.11 -8.41
CA ILE A 224 11.34 0.04 -7.99
C ILE A 224 10.45 0.67 -6.93
N ASP A 225 9.20 0.98 -7.30
CA ASP A 225 8.35 1.83 -6.45
C ASP A 225 7.57 1.02 -5.42
N LYS A 226 7.31 -0.26 -5.71
CA LYS A 226 6.55 -1.16 -4.82
C LYS A 226 6.84 -2.62 -5.10
N ALA A 227 6.90 -3.41 -4.04
CA ALA A 227 6.94 -4.87 -4.11
C ALA A 227 5.86 -5.47 -3.20
N TYR A 228 5.21 -6.53 -3.67
CA TYR A 228 4.22 -7.33 -2.93
C TYR A 228 4.60 -8.80 -3.06
N PHE A 229 4.52 -9.58 -1.98
CA PHE A 229 4.68 -11.03 -2.04
C PHE A 229 3.47 -11.76 -1.46
N ASP A 230 2.84 -12.60 -2.28
CA ASP A 230 1.89 -13.62 -1.84
C ASP A 230 2.67 -14.91 -1.56
N VAL A 231 2.91 -15.20 -0.28
CA VAL A 231 3.77 -16.31 0.15
C VAL A 231 3.13 -17.66 -0.19
N ASN A 232 1.83 -17.81 0.06
CA ASN A 232 1.06 -19.02 -0.23
C ASN A 232 1.02 -19.32 -1.73
N LYS A 233 0.72 -18.33 -2.57
CA LYS A 233 0.74 -18.49 -4.03
C LYS A 233 2.16 -18.53 -4.61
N LYS A 234 3.16 -18.09 -3.85
CA LYS A 234 4.56 -17.91 -4.30
C LYS A 234 4.64 -16.97 -5.50
N ILE A 235 3.93 -15.85 -5.43
CA ILE A 235 3.89 -14.83 -6.48
C ILE A 235 4.36 -13.49 -5.94
N ILE A 236 5.37 -12.91 -6.59
CA ILE A 236 5.87 -11.57 -6.30
C ILE A 236 5.35 -10.64 -7.39
N TYR A 237 4.83 -9.49 -6.97
CA TYR A 237 4.46 -8.40 -7.85
C TYR A 237 5.38 -7.22 -7.61
N VAL A 238 5.84 -6.59 -8.69
CA VAL A 238 6.79 -5.48 -8.61
C VAL A 238 6.36 -4.38 -9.56
N LYS A 239 6.28 -3.14 -9.08
CA LYS A 239 6.02 -1.96 -9.91
C LYS A 239 7.31 -1.18 -10.09
N THR A 240 7.63 -0.78 -11.31
CA THR A 240 8.76 0.10 -11.61
C THR A 240 8.33 1.34 -12.39
N THR A 241 9.07 2.42 -12.22
CA THR A 241 8.99 3.63 -13.04
C THR A 241 10.33 3.91 -13.67
N HIS A 242 10.34 4.12 -14.98
CA HIS A 242 11.51 4.46 -15.76
C HIS A 242 11.43 5.94 -16.10
N TYR A 243 12.41 6.71 -15.63
CA TYR A 243 12.53 8.13 -15.89
C TYR A 243 13.60 8.39 -16.95
N GLU A 244 13.36 9.37 -17.81
CA GLU A 244 14.39 9.91 -18.72
C GLU A 244 14.73 11.34 -18.35
N ASN A 245 16.02 11.66 -18.40
CA ASN A 245 16.50 13.02 -18.16
C ASN A 245 16.07 13.92 -19.32
N ILE A 246 15.43 15.04 -19.00
CA ILE A 246 15.14 16.09 -19.97
C ILE A 246 16.34 17.04 -19.96
N ARG A 247 17.09 17.09 -21.07
CA ARG A 247 18.09 18.15 -21.26
C ARG A 247 17.34 19.47 -21.48
N THR A 248 17.65 20.46 -20.66
CA THR A 248 17.04 21.79 -20.61
C THR A 248 16.92 22.45 -21.97
N ASN A 249 15.72 22.98 -22.26
CA ASN A 249 15.51 24.31 -22.81
C ASN A 249 14.08 24.75 -22.49
N GLU A 250 14.00 25.73 -21.59
CA GLU A 250 12.86 26.60 -21.27
C GLU A 250 11.68 26.02 -20.44
N ASN A 251 11.57 26.55 -19.21
CA ASN A 251 10.38 26.65 -18.34
C ASN A 251 9.67 25.37 -17.88
N ILE A 252 10.32 24.53 -17.06
CA ILE A 252 9.60 23.55 -16.24
C ILE A 252 10.25 23.41 -14.87
N ASN A 253 9.45 23.48 -13.80
CA ASN A 253 9.88 23.33 -12.41
C ASN A 253 10.51 21.93 -12.12
N ASP A 254 11.68 21.99 -11.48
CA ASP A 254 12.16 21.27 -10.29
C ASP A 254 12.79 19.86 -10.27
N LEU A 255 12.81 19.01 -11.30
CA LEU A 255 13.60 17.74 -11.22
C LEU A 255 14.36 17.28 -12.47
N GLY A 256 14.17 17.92 -13.64
CA GLY A 256 14.92 17.58 -14.86
C GLY A 256 14.70 16.16 -15.40
N VAL A 257 13.66 15.46 -14.95
CA VAL A 257 13.31 14.09 -15.36
C VAL A 257 11.83 13.99 -15.73
N ARG A 258 11.50 13.10 -16.66
CA ARG A 258 10.12 12.70 -16.98
C ARG A 258 9.90 11.21 -16.88
N ILE A 259 8.69 10.80 -16.50
CA ILE A 259 8.20 9.43 -16.56
C ILE A 259 8.14 9.00 -18.03
N LYS A 260 9.02 8.08 -18.41
CA LYS A 260 9.01 7.47 -19.74
C LYS A 260 8.05 6.30 -19.82
N ASN A 261 8.14 5.39 -18.85
CA ASN A 261 7.32 4.18 -18.79
C ASN A 261 7.13 3.74 -17.35
N GLN A 262 6.04 3.03 -17.11
CA GLN A 262 5.77 2.35 -15.85
C GLN A 262 5.42 0.90 -16.16
N TYR A 263 5.99 -0.03 -15.39
CA TYR A 263 5.78 -1.45 -15.61
C TYR A 263 5.32 -2.13 -14.34
N PHE A 264 4.52 -3.17 -14.52
CA PHE A 264 4.14 -4.07 -13.45
C PHE A 264 4.53 -5.50 -13.82
N TYR A 265 5.37 -6.10 -12.99
CA TYR A 265 5.92 -7.43 -13.16
C TYR A 265 5.19 -8.41 -12.25
N THR A 266 4.93 -9.60 -12.77
CA THR A 266 4.50 -10.76 -11.99
C THR A 266 5.56 -11.83 -12.11
N MET A 267 6.09 -12.27 -10.97
CA MET A 267 7.12 -13.29 -10.86
C MET A 267 6.57 -14.47 -10.06
N SER A 268 6.92 -15.68 -10.47
CA SER A 268 6.59 -16.89 -9.71
C SER A 268 7.78 -17.81 -9.61
N LEU A 269 7.74 -18.71 -8.64
CA LEU A 269 8.75 -19.76 -8.52
C LEU A 269 8.76 -20.65 -9.76
N ASN A 270 9.94 -20.88 -10.33
CA ASN A 270 10.15 -21.78 -11.46
C ASN A 270 10.56 -23.19 -11.00
N LYS A 271 10.82 -24.11 -11.95
CA LYS A 271 11.26 -25.48 -11.66
C LYS A 271 12.60 -25.55 -10.91
N ASN A 272 13.45 -24.54 -11.06
CA ASN A 272 14.76 -24.43 -10.42
C ASN A 272 14.67 -23.78 -9.02
N LYS A 273 13.45 -23.57 -8.49
CA LYS A 273 13.20 -22.88 -7.22
C LYS A 273 13.70 -21.44 -7.18
N GLU A 274 13.74 -20.78 -8.34
CA GLU A 274 14.06 -19.36 -8.47
C GLU A 274 12.83 -18.58 -8.91
N PHE A 275 12.69 -17.34 -8.45
CA PHE A 275 11.64 -16.46 -8.93
C PHE A 275 11.97 -15.95 -10.33
N ALA A 276 11.06 -16.20 -11.28
CA ALA A 276 11.21 -15.77 -12.66
C ALA A 276 9.99 -14.99 -13.11
N ILE A 277 10.22 -13.98 -13.96
CA ILE A 277 9.16 -13.18 -14.58
C ILE A 277 8.24 -14.09 -15.39
N LYS A 278 6.95 -14.07 -15.05
CA LYS A 278 5.87 -14.70 -15.79
C LYS A 278 5.14 -13.73 -16.69
N ASN A 279 4.99 -12.50 -16.23
CA ASN A 279 4.30 -11.45 -16.97
C ASN A 279 4.97 -10.10 -16.71
N LYS A 280 4.97 -9.24 -17.72
CA LYS A 280 5.34 -7.83 -17.64
C LYS A 280 4.27 -7.06 -18.40
N ILE A 281 3.58 -6.17 -17.73
CA ILE A 281 2.62 -5.27 -18.35
C ILE A 281 3.14 -3.84 -18.32
N THR A 282 2.88 -3.09 -19.38
CA THR A 282 3.06 -1.63 -19.39
C THR A 282 1.82 -1.03 -18.76
N LEU A 283 2.01 -0.22 -17.72
CA LEU A 283 0.93 0.52 -17.11
C LEU A 283 0.51 1.69 -18.03
N PRO A 284 -0.76 2.09 -18.04
CA PRO A 284 -1.23 3.16 -18.91
C PRO A 284 -0.49 4.48 -18.67
N GLN A 285 -0.54 5.39 -19.64
CA GLN A 285 0.09 6.70 -19.58
C GLN A 285 -0.94 7.78 -19.94
N ASN A 286 -0.65 9.03 -19.56
CA ASN A 286 -1.45 10.21 -19.90
C ASN A 286 -2.93 10.01 -19.56
N LEU A 287 -3.20 9.55 -18.34
CA LEU A 287 -4.55 9.24 -17.87
C LEU A 287 -5.32 10.50 -17.49
N LEU A 288 -4.64 11.64 -17.44
CA LEU A 288 -5.20 12.95 -17.18
C LEU A 288 -5.38 13.69 -18.51
N GLU A 289 -6.50 14.41 -18.67
CA GLU A 289 -6.89 15.08 -19.92
C GLU A 289 -5.90 16.16 -20.38
N ASP A 290 -5.06 16.67 -19.48
CA ASP A 290 -4.16 17.80 -19.72
C ASP A 290 -2.73 17.39 -20.13
N GLN A 291 -2.54 16.16 -20.63
CA GLN A 291 -1.25 15.61 -21.06
C GLN A 291 -0.19 15.56 -19.93
N GLN A 292 -0.58 15.70 -18.67
CA GLN A 292 0.33 15.50 -17.54
C GLN A 292 0.75 14.05 -17.37
N GLU A 293 1.98 13.87 -16.91
CA GLU A 293 2.53 12.58 -16.53
C GLU A 293 1.77 12.03 -15.32
N SER A 294 1.06 10.93 -15.52
CA SER A 294 0.32 10.26 -14.45
C SER A 294 1.23 9.23 -13.77
N PHE A 295 1.68 9.51 -12.55
CA PHE A 295 2.30 8.48 -11.72
C PHE A 295 1.23 7.50 -11.25
N ILE A 296 1.43 6.22 -11.52
CA ILE A 296 0.50 5.16 -11.15
C ILE A 296 0.97 4.53 -9.85
N ASN A 297 0.18 4.71 -8.79
CA ASN A 297 0.36 4.01 -7.53
C ASN A 297 -0.42 2.70 -7.56
N ILE A 298 0.17 1.61 -7.06
CA ILE A 298 -0.54 0.33 -6.88
C ILE A 298 -1.02 0.26 -5.44
N ILE A 299 -2.34 0.42 -5.24
CA ILE A 299 -2.93 0.44 -3.89
C ILE A 299 -3.33 -0.96 -3.41
N GLY A 300 -3.50 -1.93 -4.31
CA GLY A 300 -3.71 -3.32 -3.92
C GLY A 300 -3.86 -4.29 -5.07
N ILE A 301 -3.90 -5.58 -4.73
CA ILE A 301 -4.14 -6.69 -5.67
C ILE A 301 -5.29 -7.52 -5.10
N GLN A 302 -6.39 -7.62 -5.83
CA GLN A 302 -7.60 -8.33 -5.39
C GLN A 302 -8.05 -9.34 -6.44
N LYS A 303 -8.13 -10.62 -6.06
CA LYS A 303 -8.50 -11.72 -6.98
C LYS A 303 -7.76 -11.65 -8.33
N ASP A 304 -6.45 -11.41 -8.26
CA ASP A 304 -5.53 -11.25 -9.40
C ASP A 304 -5.80 -10.02 -10.30
N LYS A 305 -6.63 -9.08 -9.84
CA LYS A 305 -6.85 -7.76 -10.45
C LYS A 305 -5.99 -6.72 -9.75
N ILE A 306 -5.43 -5.80 -10.52
CA ILE A 306 -4.57 -4.75 -10.00
C ILE A 306 -5.45 -3.52 -9.74
N ILE A 307 -5.45 -3.03 -8.51
CA ILE A 307 -6.10 -1.78 -8.14
C ILE A 307 -5.02 -0.71 -8.06
N ALA A 308 -5.20 0.32 -8.86
CA ALA A 308 -4.23 1.38 -9.02
C ALA A 308 -4.89 2.75 -8.84
N SER A 309 -4.11 3.75 -8.45
CA SER A 309 -4.56 5.12 -8.31
C SER A 309 -3.60 6.13 -8.90
N THR A 310 -4.11 7.33 -9.20
CA THR A 310 -3.32 8.52 -9.44
C THR A 310 -4.02 9.75 -8.88
N ASN A 311 -3.23 10.72 -8.45
CA ASN A 311 -3.76 11.99 -7.96
C ASN A 311 -4.09 12.88 -9.16
N MET A 312 -5.24 13.55 -9.11
CA MET A 312 -5.60 14.58 -10.07
C MET A 312 -4.89 15.90 -9.74
N LYS A 313 -4.83 16.82 -10.70
CA LYS A 313 -4.10 18.10 -10.62
C LYS A 313 -4.47 18.98 -9.43
N ASN A 314 -5.72 18.94 -8.97
CA ASN A 314 -6.14 19.67 -7.78
C ASN A 314 -5.64 19.04 -6.47
N LEU A 315 -4.94 17.90 -6.53
CA LEU A 315 -4.44 17.06 -5.43
C LEU A 315 -5.52 16.55 -4.47
N SER A 316 -6.75 17.06 -4.56
CA SER A 316 -7.89 16.67 -3.72
C SER A 316 -8.59 15.43 -4.25
N ASN A 317 -8.55 15.17 -5.56
CA ASN A 317 -9.28 14.04 -6.12
C ASN A 317 -8.33 12.92 -6.55
N THR A 318 -8.74 11.69 -6.29
CA THR A 318 -7.96 10.49 -6.63
C THR A 318 -8.75 9.66 -7.62
N LEU A 319 -8.15 9.38 -8.78
CA LEU A 319 -8.68 8.41 -9.72
C LEU A 319 -8.27 7.01 -9.25
N ILE A 320 -9.23 6.09 -9.17
CA ILE A 320 -8.97 4.68 -8.90
C ILE A 320 -9.38 3.87 -10.12
N TRP A 321 -8.51 2.93 -10.50
CA TRP A 321 -8.72 2.04 -11.63
C TRP A 321 -8.61 0.57 -11.24
N LYS A 322 -9.42 -0.23 -11.94
CA LYS A 322 -9.26 -1.67 -12.02
C LYS A 322 -8.57 -2.02 -13.33
N LEU A 323 -7.35 -2.54 -13.26
CA LEU A 323 -6.60 -3.02 -14.41
C LEU A 323 -6.77 -4.54 -14.56
N ASP A 324 -6.86 -5.01 -15.80
CA ASP A 324 -6.71 -6.44 -16.10
C ASP A 324 -5.23 -6.87 -16.10
N ASN A 325 -5.00 -8.16 -16.28
CA ASN A 325 -3.66 -8.77 -16.36
C ASN A 325 -2.85 -8.36 -17.61
N LYS A 326 -3.38 -7.47 -18.46
CA LYS A 326 -2.70 -6.85 -19.60
C LYS A 326 -2.47 -5.35 -19.39
N GLY A 327 -2.84 -4.81 -18.22
CA GLY A 327 -2.72 -3.38 -17.91
C GLY A 327 -3.82 -2.52 -18.51
N LYS A 328 -4.89 -3.10 -19.06
CA LYS A 328 -6.02 -2.31 -19.60
C LYS A 328 -6.97 -1.93 -18.47
N ILE A 329 -7.35 -0.65 -18.45
CA ILE A 329 -8.40 -0.14 -17.57
C ILE A 329 -9.73 -0.79 -17.95
N LYS A 330 -10.37 -1.45 -16.98
CA LYS A 330 -11.71 -2.03 -17.13
C LYS A 330 -12.78 -1.13 -16.55
N GLU A 331 -12.51 -0.59 -15.37
CA GLU A 331 -13.42 0.24 -14.61
C GLU A 331 -12.61 1.33 -13.90
N GLN A 332 -13.25 2.47 -13.68
CA GLN A 332 -12.64 3.63 -13.03
C GLN A 332 -13.65 4.36 -12.16
N MET A 333 -13.16 5.05 -11.14
CA MET A 333 -13.95 5.96 -10.32
C MET A 333 -13.10 7.16 -9.91
N ILE A 334 -13.77 8.27 -9.62
CA ILE A 334 -13.15 9.44 -9.00
C ILE A 334 -13.59 9.44 -7.54
N LEU A 335 -12.61 9.37 -6.65
CA LEU A 335 -12.80 9.74 -5.26
C LEU A 335 -12.78 11.26 -5.16
N ILE A 336 -13.87 11.80 -4.64
CA ILE A 336 -13.99 13.22 -4.33
C ILE A 336 -13.66 13.38 -2.86
N GLU A 337 -12.55 14.04 -2.55
CA GLU A 337 -12.21 14.37 -1.16
C GLU A 337 -13.22 15.41 -0.65
N PRO A 338 -13.79 15.22 0.55
CA PRO A 338 -14.76 16.16 1.08
C PRO A 338 -14.11 17.53 1.36
N PRO A 339 -14.76 18.65 1.02
CA PRO A 339 -14.20 19.97 1.25
C PRO A 339 -14.04 20.24 2.75
N ASN A 340 -12.91 20.84 3.13
CA ASN A 340 -12.54 21.18 4.52
C ASN A 340 -12.16 20.00 5.43
N LEU A 341 -11.94 18.82 4.86
CA LEU A 341 -11.29 17.72 5.55
C LEU A 341 -9.81 17.69 5.21
N LYS A 342 -9.00 17.18 6.13
CA LYS A 342 -7.58 17.01 5.91
C LYS A 342 -7.21 15.53 6.01
N PHE A 343 -6.65 15.00 4.93
CA PHE A 343 -6.18 13.63 4.86
C PHE A 343 -5.14 13.30 5.95
N LEU A 344 -5.30 12.15 6.60
CA LEU A 344 -4.36 11.64 7.60
C LEU A 344 -3.71 10.30 7.21
N ALA A 345 -4.50 9.34 6.74
CA ALA A 345 -4.05 8.00 6.35
C ALA A 345 -5.07 7.30 5.45
N GLU A 346 -4.62 6.34 4.65
CA GLU A 346 -5.48 5.46 3.85
C GLU A 346 -5.00 4.01 3.88
N SER A 347 -5.93 3.09 3.60
CA SER A 347 -5.60 1.70 3.29
C SER A 347 -6.69 1.04 2.49
N LEU A 348 -6.30 0.17 1.57
CA LEU A 348 -7.19 -0.78 0.90
C LEU A 348 -7.08 -2.14 1.58
N SER A 349 -8.20 -2.62 2.12
CA SER A 349 -8.26 -3.96 2.70
C SER A 349 -8.37 -5.06 1.63
N LYS A 350 -8.12 -6.31 2.02
CA LYS A 350 -8.26 -7.47 1.12
C LYS A 350 -9.70 -7.73 0.70
N ASP A 351 -10.65 -7.39 1.56
CA ASP A 351 -12.08 -7.50 1.33
C ASP A 351 -12.65 -6.33 0.52
N GLY A 352 -11.83 -5.49 -0.12
CA GLY A 352 -12.36 -4.48 -1.05
C GLY A 352 -12.72 -3.15 -0.43
N ILE A 353 -12.40 -2.90 0.84
CA ILE A 353 -12.78 -1.67 1.53
C ILE A 353 -11.59 -0.70 1.51
N LEU A 354 -11.73 0.38 0.75
CA LEU A 354 -10.84 1.52 0.88
C LEU A 354 -11.29 2.34 2.08
N SER A 355 -10.39 2.51 3.04
CA SER A 355 -10.61 3.27 4.27
C SER A 355 -9.71 4.49 4.28
N ILE A 356 -10.28 5.65 4.52
CA ILE A 356 -9.53 6.91 4.65
C ILE A 356 -9.88 7.55 5.99
N LEU A 357 -8.84 8.07 6.65
CA LEU A 357 -8.92 8.78 7.91
C LEU A 357 -8.76 10.28 7.63
N TYR A 358 -9.75 11.07 8.05
CA TYR A 358 -9.78 12.52 7.86
C TYR A 358 -9.84 13.27 9.19
N GLU A 359 -9.03 14.32 9.30
CA GLU A 359 -9.13 15.29 10.40
C GLU A 359 -10.34 16.21 10.20
N GLU A 360 -11.07 16.41 11.29
CA GLU A 360 -12.19 17.34 11.42
C GLU A 360 -11.98 18.28 12.61
N LYS A 361 -12.79 19.34 12.71
CA LYS A 361 -12.70 20.35 13.78
C LYS A 361 -12.75 19.80 15.22
N SER A 362 -13.44 18.68 15.45
CA SER A 362 -13.66 18.13 16.79
C SER A 362 -13.25 16.67 16.94
N GLY A 363 -12.50 16.14 15.98
CA GLY A 363 -12.03 14.77 16.02
C GLY A 363 -11.52 14.29 14.67
N VAL A 364 -11.53 12.99 14.50
CA VAL A 364 -11.10 12.31 13.29
C VAL A 364 -12.20 11.37 12.82
N SER A 365 -12.48 11.38 11.52
CA SER A 365 -13.55 10.57 10.93
C SER A 365 -13.01 9.48 10.02
N VAL A 366 -13.66 8.33 10.07
CA VAL A 366 -13.35 7.17 9.23
C VAL A 366 -14.36 7.11 8.08
N TYR A 367 -13.87 7.11 6.85
CA TYR A 367 -14.67 7.01 5.64
C TYR A 367 -14.35 5.72 4.90
N TRP A 368 -15.39 5.06 4.38
CA TRP A 368 -15.27 3.82 3.63
C TRP A 368 -15.81 3.95 2.19
N TRP A 369 -15.14 3.25 1.29
CA TRP A 369 -15.63 2.94 -0.06
C TRP A 369 -15.53 1.44 -0.29
N ASN A 370 -16.67 0.80 -0.61
CA ASN A 370 -16.69 -0.61 -0.97
C ASN A 370 -16.37 -0.79 -2.45
N LEU A 371 -15.08 -0.96 -2.74
CA LEU A 371 -14.60 -1.12 -4.11
C LEU A 371 -15.10 -2.41 -4.77
N ASN A 372 -15.54 -3.44 -4.03
CA ASN A 372 -16.17 -4.60 -4.67
C ASN A 372 -17.45 -4.21 -5.41
N ASN A 373 -18.22 -3.30 -4.82
CA ASN A 373 -19.47 -2.81 -5.41
C ASN A 373 -19.18 -1.77 -6.50
N LEU A 374 -18.28 -0.82 -6.21
CA LEU A 374 -17.99 0.32 -7.09
C LEU A 374 -17.17 -0.07 -8.32
N LEU A 375 -16.23 -1.00 -8.16
CA LEU A 375 -15.32 -1.49 -9.21
C LEU A 375 -15.52 -2.97 -9.53
N ARG A 376 -16.65 -3.60 -9.16
CA ARG A 376 -17.03 -4.98 -9.55
C ARG A 376 -15.84 -5.97 -9.46
N LEU A 377 -15.30 -6.12 -8.25
CA LEU A 377 -14.06 -6.87 -7.97
C LEU A 377 -14.25 -8.38 -7.78
#